data_AF-A0A5S9MM05-F1
#
_entry.id   AF-A0A5S9MM05-F1
#
_cell.length_a   1.000
_cell.length_b   1.000
_cell.length_c   1.000
_cell.angle_alpha   90.00
_cell.angle_beta   90.00
_cell.angle_gamma   90.00
#
_symmetry.space_group_name_H-M   'P 1'
#
loop_
_entity.id
_entity.type
_entity.pdbx_description
1 polymer ?
#
loop_
_entity_poly.entity_id
_entity_poly.type
_entity_poly.pdbx_seq_one_letter_code
_entity_poly.pdbx_strand_id
1 'polypeptide(L)'
;MQKDPNVKVMFANQGLYNGFLAAGLIWGLILGSNTVGYMIQLFFILCVIIAAVFGGVTSNKSIIIKQGVPALLALIALMLAI
;
A
#
# COMPACT_ATOMS: atom_id res chain seq x y z
N MET A 1 22.54 15.12 -1.88
CA MET A 1 21.81 13.84 -1.64
C MET A 1 21.20 13.27 -2.92
N GLN A 2 20.51 14.04 -3.78
CA GLN A 2 19.95 13.52 -5.05
C GLN A 2 20.96 13.16 -6.16
N LYS A 3 22.22 13.62 -6.08
CA LYS A 3 23.27 13.32 -7.07
C LYS A 3 23.93 11.95 -6.89
N ASP A 4 23.60 11.23 -5.81
CA ASP A 4 24.09 9.87 -5.59
C ASP A 4 23.26 8.87 -6.42
N PRO A 5 23.88 8.13 -7.36
CA PRO A 5 23.17 7.17 -8.19
C PRO A 5 22.46 6.08 -7.37
N ASN A 6 22.99 5.71 -6.20
CA ASN A 6 22.36 4.69 -5.34
C ASN A 6 21.04 5.19 -4.74
N VAL A 7 21.00 6.46 -4.30
CA VAL A 7 19.77 7.07 -3.77
C VAL A 7 18.68 7.11 -4.84
N LYS A 8 19.05 7.40 -6.09
CA LYS A 8 18.10 7.37 -7.23
C LYS A 8 17.53 5.97 -7.46
N VAL A 9 18.37 4.94 -7.43
CA VAL A 9 17.94 3.54 -7.59
C VAL A 9 17.04 3.10 -6.43
N MET A 10 17.36 3.48 -5.19
CA MET A 10 16.53 3.18 -4.02
C MET A 10 15.11 3.76 -4.16
N PHE A 11 14.98 5.03 -4.56
CA PHE A 11 13.68 5.64 -4.80
C PHE A 11 12.92 4.99 -5.96
N ALA A 12 13.61 4.57 -7.02
CA ALA A 12 13.00 3.85 -8.14
C ALA A 12 12.43 2.50 -7.70
N ASN A 13 13.19 1.72 -6.90
CA ASN A 13 12.72 0.45 -6.35
C ASN A 13 11.53 0.65 -5.40
N GLN A 14 11.58 1.69 -4.54
CA GLN A 14 10.46 2.04 -3.67
C GLN A 14 9.19 2.37 -4.48
N GLY A 15 9.33 3.10 -5.60
CA GLY A 15 8.25 3.36 -6.52
C GLY A 15 7.68 2.10 -7.17
N LEU A 16 8.55 1.17 -7.61
CA LEU A 16 8.14 -0.09 -8.23
C LEU A 16 7.35 -0.99 -7.26
N TYR A 17 7.81 -1.14 -6.02
CA TYR A 17 7.09 -1.92 -5.00
C TYR A 17 5.69 -1.36 -4.73
N ASN A 18 5.58 -0.03 -4.60
CA ASN A 18 4.28 0.64 -4.45
C ASN A 18 3.41 0.45 -5.71
N GLY A 19 4.01 0.41 -6.90
CA GLY A 19 3.33 0.10 -8.15
C GLY A 19 2.70 -1.29 -8.16
N PHE A 20 3.41 -2.31 -7.68
CA PHE A 20 2.85 -3.67 -7.55
C PHE A 20 1.68 -3.72 -6.57
N LEU A 21 1.80 -2.99 -5.45
CA LEU A 21 0.74 -2.86 -4.46
C LEU A 21 -0.53 -2.26 -5.08
N ALA A 22 -0.38 -1.17 -5.84
CA ALA A 22 -1.47 -0.52 -6.55
C ALA A 22 -2.09 -1.43 -7.62
N ALA A 23 -1.27 -2.13 -8.41
CA ALA A 23 -1.75 -3.08 -9.42
C ALA A 23 -2.58 -4.21 -8.80
N GLY A 24 -2.14 -4.77 -7.66
CA GLY A 24 -2.89 -5.77 -6.90
C GLY A 24 -4.26 -5.27 -6.43
N LEU A 25 -4.32 -4.04 -5.90
CA LEU A 25 -5.59 -3.43 -5.48
C LEU A 25 -6.53 -3.15 -6.66
N ILE A 26 -6.02 -2.61 -7.76
CA ILE A 26 -6.80 -2.36 -8.98
C ILE A 26 -7.35 -3.69 -9.53
N TRP A 27 -6.54 -4.74 -9.55
CA TRP A 27 -7.00 -6.06 -9.97
C TRP A 27 -8.09 -6.60 -9.05
N GLY A 28 -7.91 -6.50 -7.74
CA GLY A 28 -8.94 -6.86 -6.77
C GLY A 28 -10.25 -6.10 -6.98
N LEU A 29 -10.19 -4.82 -7.34
CA LEU A 29 -11.37 -4.00 -7.67
C LEU A 29 -12.04 -4.41 -8.98
N ILE A 30 -11.26 -4.75 -10.02
CA ILE A 30 -11.79 -5.26 -11.30
C ILE A 30 -12.58 -6.56 -11.08
N LEU A 31 -12.12 -7.43 -10.18
CA LEU A 31 -12.84 -8.65 -9.81
C LEU A 31 -14.08 -8.38 -8.94
N GLY A 32 -14.21 -7.18 -8.36
CA GLY A 32 -15.40 -6.73 -7.64
C GLY A 32 -15.68 -7.50 -6.34
N SER A 33 -16.96 -7.68 -6.05
CA SER A 33 -17.48 -8.35 -4.83
C SER A 33 -17.37 -9.88 -4.86
N ASN A 34 -16.76 -10.46 -5.89
CA ASN A 34 -16.40 -11.88 -5.88
C ASN A 34 -15.44 -12.16 -4.72
N THR A 35 -15.55 -13.34 -4.09
CA THR A 35 -14.73 -13.74 -2.93
C THR A 35 -13.23 -13.54 -3.18
N VAL A 36 -12.75 -13.85 -4.39
CA VAL A 36 -11.35 -13.67 -4.78
C VAL A 36 -10.95 -12.19 -4.84
N GLY A 37 -11.81 -11.33 -5.40
CA GLY A 37 -11.57 -9.89 -5.46
C GLY A 37 -11.46 -9.29 -4.06
N TYR A 38 -12.39 -9.65 -3.16
CA TYR A 38 -12.34 -9.27 -1.76
C TYR A 38 -11.05 -9.72 -1.07
N MET A 39 -10.66 -10.99 -1.22
CA MET A 39 -9.43 -11.52 -0.61
C MET A 39 -8.16 -10.80 -1.10
N ILE A 40 -8.09 -10.48 -2.39
CA ILE A 40 -6.96 -9.74 -2.98
C ILE A 40 -6.90 -8.33 -2.39
N GLN A 41 -8.02 -7.61 -2.38
CA GLN A 41 -8.07 -6.25 -1.81
C GLN A 41 -7.66 -6.26 -0.33
N LEU A 42 -8.22 -7.20 0.46
CA LEU A 42 -7.91 -7.34 1.87
C LEU A 42 -6.41 -7.61 2.11
N PHE A 43 -5.83 -8.56 1.36
CA PHE A 43 -4.41 -8.90 1.48
C PHE A 43 -3.52 -7.68 1.23
N PHE A 44 -3.73 -6.99 0.11
CA PHE A 44 -2.89 -5.83 -0.26
C PHE A 44 -3.10 -4.65 0.70
N ILE A 45 -4.32 -4.37 1.16
CA ILE A 45 -4.58 -3.33 2.17
C ILE A 45 -3.82 -3.63 3.47
N LEU A 46 -3.85 -4.87 3.95
CA LEU A 46 -3.12 -5.27 5.16
C LEU A 46 -1.61 -5.12 4.98
N CYS A 47 -1.06 -5.48 3.81
CA CYS A 47 0.35 -5.22 3.50
C CYS A 47 0.70 -3.73 3.60
N VAL A 48 -0.17 -2.83 3.09
CA VAL A 48 0.05 -1.37 3.18
C VAL A 48 0.06 -0.92 4.65
N ILE A 49 -0.88 -1.42 5.46
CA ILE A 49 -0.96 -1.07 6.89
C ILE A 49 0.32 -1.51 7.62
N ILE A 50 0.78 -2.74 7.41
CA ILE A 50 2.01 -3.25 8.02
C ILE A 50 3.22 -2.40 7.59
N ALA A 51 3.35 -2.11 6.29
CA ALA A 51 4.43 -1.27 5.76
C ALA A 51 4.39 0.15 6.35
N ALA A 52 3.19 0.72 6.55
CA ALA A 52 3.02 2.04 7.12
C ALA A 52 3.39 2.09 8.62
N VAL A 53 3.03 1.06 9.38
CA VAL A 53 3.44 0.94 10.79
C VAL A 53 4.94 0.80 10.90
N PHE A 54 5.53 -0.15 10.16
CA PHE A 54 6.97 -0.40 10.19
C PHE A 54 7.77 0.83 9.73
N GLY A 55 7.41 1.41 8.58
CA GLY A 55 8.08 2.60 8.05
C GLY A 55 7.87 3.85 8.91
N GLY A 56 6.69 3.96 9.53
CA GLY A 56 6.36 5.03 10.48
C GLY A 56 7.21 5.00 11.75
N VAL A 57 7.48 3.80 12.27
CA VAL A 57 8.32 3.59 13.46
C VAL A 57 9.81 3.74 13.13
N THR A 58 10.25 3.21 11.99
CA THR A 58 11.69 3.07 11.68
C THR A 58 12.28 4.22 10.87
N SER A 59 11.50 4.87 10.01
CA SER A 59 12.02 5.84 9.05
C SER A 59 11.44 7.24 9.26
N ASN A 60 10.12 7.40 9.12
CA ASN A 60 9.50 8.72 9.19
C ASN A 60 8.03 8.61 9.60
N LYS A 61 7.65 9.27 10.71
CA LYS A 61 6.27 9.28 11.22
C LYS A 61 5.24 9.77 10.20
N SER A 62 5.62 10.60 9.22
CA SER A 62 4.72 11.04 8.14
C SER A 62 4.24 9.89 7.25
N ILE A 63 4.91 8.73 7.25
CA ILE A 63 4.47 7.53 6.52
C ILE A 63 3.14 7.01 7.09
N ILE A 64 2.92 7.10 8.41
CA ILE A 64 1.64 6.71 9.03
C ILE A 64 0.50 7.54 8.43
N ILE A 65 0.71 8.84 8.26
CA ILE A 65 -0.31 9.74 7.71
C ILE A 65 -0.49 9.53 6.20
N LYS A 66 0.61 9.36 5.44
CA LYS A 66 0.57 9.27 3.98
C LYS A 66 0.14 7.90 3.44
N GLN A 67 0.39 6.82 4.19
CA GLN A 67 0.08 5.44 3.76
C GLN A 67 -0.89 4.76 4.73
N GLY A 68 -0.65 4.88 6.04
CA GLY A 68 -1.45 4.20 7.06
C GLY A 68 -2.89 4.69 7.13
N VAL A 69 -3.11 6.01 7.13
CA VAL A 69 -4.46 6.58 7.15
C VAL A 69 -5.27 6.20 5.91
N PRO A 70 -4.77 6.38 4.66
CA PRO A 70 -5.47 5.91 3.47
C PRO A 70 -5.76 4.41 3.47
N ALA A 71 -4.80 3.58 3.92
CA ALA A 71 -4.99 2.14 3.97
C ALA A 71 -6.05 1.72 4.99
N LEU A 72 -6.10 2.38 6.15
CA LEU A 72 -7.14 2.14 7.16
C LEU A 72 -8.52 2.56 6.64
N LEU A 73 -8.62 3.70 5.95
CA LEU A 73 -9.86 4.12 5.31
C LEU A 73 -10.31 3.13 4.22
N ALA A 74 -9.37 2.63 3.42
CA ALA A 74 -9.65 1.60 2.43
C ALA A 74 -10.14 0.29 3.07
N LEU A 75 -9.55 -0.12 4.21
CA LEU A 75 -9.99 -1.30 4.96
C LEU A 75 -11.42 -1.14 5.46
N ILE A 76 -11.74 0.01 6.06
CA ILE A 76 -13.10 0.31 6.53
C ILE A 76 -14.08 0.29 5.36
N ALA A 77 -13.76 0.94 4.24
CA ALA A 77 -14.60 0.94 3.05
C ALA A 77 -14.83 -0.48 2.50
N LEU A 78 -13.79 -1.31 2.46
CA LEU A 78 -13.89 -2.71 2.04
C LEU A 78 -14.80 -3.52 2.96
N MET A 79 -14.71 -3.33 4.29
CA MET A 79 -15.56 -4.03 5.25
C MET A 79 -17.03 -3.60 5.18
N LEU A 80 -17.31 -2.34 4.83
CA LEU A 80 -18.67 -1.83 4.63
C LEU A 80 -19.28 -2.24 3.29
N ALA A 81 -18.44 -2.61 2.32
CA ALA A 81 -18.87 -3.04 0.99
C ALA A 81 -19.19 -4.55 0.92
N ILE A 82 -19.04 -5.28 2.04
CA ILE A 82 -19.46 -6.67 2.21
C ILE A 82 -20.98 -6.78 2.19
#